data_AF-A0A813STX5-F1
#
_entry.id   AF-A0A813STX5-F1
#
_cell.length_a   1.000
_cell.length_b   1.000
_cell.length_c   1.000
_cell.angle_alpha   90.00
_cell.angle_beta   90.00
_cell.angle_gamma   90.00
#
_symmetry.space_group_name_H-M   'P 1'
#
loop_
_entity.id
_entity.type
_entity.pdbx_description
1 polymer ?
#
loop_
_entity_poly.entity_id
_entity_poly.type
_entity_poly.pdbx_seq_one_letter_code
_entity_poly.pdbx_strand_id
1 'polypeptide(L)'
;MGTKAQQTVCAKCKKTKAIVTCKGCSTDFCVDHSNEHHNELSEQLSKTENQFNQFKSEIEVQKAKPQIHELMKQIDQWEYESTKKIRQVADEVRHKLSSYINTFVSDQDIKLKQLSEKIIQYRKDNDFAEPDIQFFNEKLKRLKDTFNNPAMFNIEYDSVSFINKICLKMEGKICLILEFERLFSLHFYRMVKINCSIIHIALHHRTSYVKECCSQVP
;
A
#
# COMPACT_ATOMS: atom_id res chain seq x y z
N MET A 1 -21.34 72.14 -41.45
CA MET A 1 -21.18 71.48 -40.13
C MET A 1 -19.74 71.02 -40.01
N GLY A 2 -18.94 71.69 -39.18
CA GLY A 2 -17.50 71.37 -39.04
C GLY A 2 -17.29 70.18 -38.12
N THR A 3 -16.67 69.12 -38.63
CA THR A 3 -16.21 67.96 -37.85
C THR A 3 -15.04 68.41 -36.97
N LYS A 4 -15.26 68.51 -35.65
CA LYS A 4 -14.18 68.64 -34.68
C LYS A 4 -13.35 67.35 -34.72
N ALA A 5 -12.12 67.41 -35.19
CA ALA A 5 -11.16 66.33 -35.03
C ALA A 5 -10.98 66.06 -33.53
N GLN A 6 -11.49 64.93 -33.03
CA GLN A 6 -11.22 64.48 -31.67
C GLN A 6 -9.72 64.21 -31.57
N GLN A 7 -9.01 65.05 -30.82
CA GLN A 7 -7.61 64.83 -30.51
C GLN A 7 -7.51 63.57 -29.64
N THR A 8 -6.96 62.50 -30.21
CA THR A 8 -6.57 61.31 -29.46
C THR A 8 -5.48 61.68 -28.45
N VAL A 9 -5.67 61.29 -27.19
CA VAL A 9 -4.76 61.56 -26.07
C VAL A 9 -4.28 60.26 -25.46
N CYS A 10 -3.04 60.27 -24.94
CA CYS A 10 -2.51 59.11 -24.23
C CYS A 10 -3.39 58.78 -23.01
N ALA A 11 -3.79 57.52 -22.86
CA ALA A 11 -4.61 57.04 -21.76
C ALA A 11 -3.97 57.29 -20.38
N LYS A 12 -2.62 57.20 -20.28
CA LYS A 12 -1.84 57.31 -19.04
C LYS A 12 -1.49 58.75 -18.66
N CYS A 13 -0.98 59.58 -19.58
CA CYS A 13 -0.55 60.97 -19.27
C CYS A 13 -1.39 62.09 -19.87
N LYS A 14 -2.44 61.78 -20.64
CA LYS A 14 -3.39 62.72 -21.27
C LYS A 14 -2.78 63.74 -22.25
N LYS A 15 -1.52 63.55 -22.69
CA LYS A 15 -0.86 64.39 -23.70
C LYS A 15 -1.26 63.96 -25.12
N THR A 16 -1.33 64.92 -26.05
CA THR A 16 -1.66 64.76 -27.48
C THR A 16 -0.45 64.50 -28.38
N LYS A 17 0.71 64.13 -27.83
CA LYS A 17 1.89 63.73 -28.61
C LYS A 17 1.62 62.45 -29.40
N ALA A 18 2.42 62.17 -30.44
CA ALA A 18 2.34 60.98 -31.31
C ALA A 18 1.72 59.76 -30.60
N ILE A 19 0.50 59.43 -30.99
CA ILE A 19 -0.34 58.40 -30.37
C ILE A 19 -0.15 57.08 -31.11
N VAL A 20 0.03 56.01 -30.34
CA VAL A 20 0.10 54.63 -30.80
C VAL A 20 -1.04 53.87 -30.12
N THR A 21 -1.89 53.23 -30.92
CA THR A 21 -2.99 52.39 -30.41
C THR A 21 -2.49 50.95 -30.29
N CYS A 22 -2.54 50.38 -29.08
CA CYS A 22 -2.32 48.96 -28.91
C CYS A 22 -3.58 48.19 -29.35
N LYS A 23 -3.48 47.36 -30.38
CA LYS A 23 -4.62 46.57 -30.88
C LYS A 23 -5.10 45.50 -29.89
N GLY A 24 -4.23 45.03 -29.01
CA GLY A 24 -4.57 43.99 -28.02
C GLY A 24 -5.51 44.49 -26.92
N CYS A 25 -5.23 45.68 -26.36
CA CYS A 25 -6.04 46.29 -25.31
C CYS A 25 -6.91 47.46 -25.80
N SER A 26 -6.89 47.75 -27.11
CA SER A 26 -7.62 48.86 -27.75
C SER A 26 -7.42 50.22 -27.08
N THR A 27 -6.23 50.45 -26.50
CA THR A 27 -5.91 51.64 -25.72
C THR A 27 -4.84 52.48 -26.43
N ASP A 28 -5.01 53.79 -26.39
CA ASP A 28 -4.12 54.78 -26.99
C ASP A 28 -3.02 55.22 -26.01
N PHE A 29 -1.76 55.12 -26.41
CA PHE A 29 -0.60 55.53 -25.62
C PHE A 29 0.27 56.52 -26.39
N CYS A 30 0.98 57.43 -25.71
CA CYS A 30 2.13 58.06 -26.33
C CYS A 30 3.28 57.04 -26.40
N VAL A 31 4.28 57.30 -27.23
CA VAL A 31 5.43 56.38 -27.45
C VAL A 31 6.03 55.85 -26.14
N ASP A 32 6.30 56.73 -25.16
CA ASP A 32 6.89 56.33 -23.87
C ASP A 32 6.02 55.32 -23.11
N HIS A 33 4.72 55.61 -22.93
CA HIS A 33 3.80 54.71 -22.24
C HIS A 33 3.45 53.47 -23.06
N SER A 34 3.59 53.51 -24.39
CA SER A 34 3.48 52.33 -25.24
C SER A 34 4.66 51.38 -25.00
N ASN A 35 5.87 51.91 -24.81
CA ASN A 35 7.05 51.11 -24.47
C ASN A 35 6.94 50.54 -23.06
N GLU A 36 6.46 51.33 -22.09
CA GLU A 36 6.16 50.81 -20.73
C GLU A 36 5.14 49.68 -20.77
N HIS A 37 4.04 49.83 -21.52
CA HIS A 37 3.03 48.78 -21.69
C HIS A 37 3.63 47.51 -22.30
N HIS A 38 4.48 47.66 -23.33
CA HIS A 38 5.17 46.53 -23.94
C HIS A 38 6.13 45.84 -22.96
N ASN A 39 6.84 46.61 -22.12
CA ASN A 39 7.71 46.06 -21.08
C ASN A 39 6.90 45.29 -20.03
N GLU A 40 5.75 45.82 -19.59
CA GLU A 40 4.83 45.12 -18.68
C GLU A 40 4.34 43.78 -19.27
N LEU A 41 4.01 43.76 -20.58
CA LEU A 41 3.64 42.52 -21.28
C LEU A 41 4.81 41.54 -21.37
N SER A 42 6.02 42.03 -21.64
CA SER A 42 7.23 41.19 -21.66
C SER A 42 7.49 40.56 -20.30
N GLU A 43 7.33 41.31 -19.21
CA GLU A 43 7.46 40.77 -17.85
C GLU A 43 6.41 39.72 -17.53
N GLN A 44 5.16 39.92 -17.98
CA GLN A 44 4.09 38.92 -17.83
C GLN A 44 4.38 37.64 -18.62
N LEU A 45 4.91 37.77 -19.84
CA LEU A 45 5.32 36.62 -20.64
C LEU A 45 6.46 35.85 -19.95
N SER A 46 7.50 36.54 -19.47
CA SER A 46 8.60 35.90 -18.74
C SER A 46 8.12 35.18 -17.48
N LYS A 47 7.14 35.72 -16.74
CA LYS A 47 6.51 35.01 -15.61
C LYS A 47 5.80 33.72 -16.07
N THR A 48 5.10 33.78 -17.19
CA THR A 48 4.41 32.62 -17.77
C THR A 48 5.39 31.56 -18.26
N GLU A 49 6.48 31.96 -18.91
CA GLU A 49 7.56 31.06 -19.34
C GLU A 49 8.22 30.36 -18.14
N ASN A 50 8.46 31.10 -17.06
CA ASN A 50 8.99 30.52 -15.82
C ASN A 50 8.04 29.48 -15.22
N GLN A 51 6.73 29.78 -15.14
CA GLN A 51 5.72 28.82 -14.67
C GLN A 51 5.66 27.58 -15.56
N PHE A 52 5.70 27.76 -16.88
CA PHE A 52 5.73 26.65 -17.85
C PHE A 52 6.96 25.76 -17.66
N ASN A 53 8.15 26.37 -17.52
CA ASN A 53 9.39 25.64 -17.32
C ASN A 53 9.40 24.89 -15.98
N GLN A 54 8.85 25.48 -14.92
CA GLN A 54 8.68 24.82 -13.63
C GLN A 54 7.77 23.59 -13.77
N PHE A 55 6.58 23.74 -14.35
CA PHE A 55 5.65 22.63 -14.52
C PHE A 55 6.22 21.51 -15.41
N LYS A 56 6.92 21.87 -16.48
CA LYS A 56 7.64 20.91 -17.32
C LYS A 56 8.67 20.13 -16.52
N SER A 57 9.42 20.80 -15.64
CA SER A 57 10.38 20.15 -14.74
C SER A 57 9.69 19.17 -13.79
N GLU A 58 8.57 19.57 -13.17
CA GLU A 58 7.76 18.70 -12.30
C GLU A 58 7.30 17.43 -13.02
N ILE A 59 6.83 17.55 -14.27
CA ILE A 59 6.45 16.41 -15.11
C ILE A 59 7.64 15.48 -15.35
N GLU A 60 8.80 16.02 -15.72
CA GLU A 60 9.99 15.19 -15.99
C GLU A 60 10.49 14.47 -14.73
N VAL A 61 10.42 15.12 -13.56
CA VAL A 61 10.72 14.48 -12.28
C VAL A 61 9.74 13.35 -12.00
N GLN A 62 8.43 13.55 -12.20
CA GLN A 62 7.41 12.53 -11.99
C GLN A 62 7.53 11.36 -12.97
N LYS A 63 7.90 11.61 -14.24
CA LYS A 63 8.18 10.56 -15.23
C LYS A 63 9.41 9.74 -14.85
N ALA A 64 10.48 10.40 -14.42
CA ALA A 64 11.72 9.73 -14.01
C ALA A 64 11.55 8.96 -12.70
N LYS A 65 10.66 9.42 -11.81
CA LYS A 65 10.42 8.84 -10.49
C LYS A 65 8.93 8.68 -10.19
N PRO A 66 8.21 7.75 -10.84
CA PRO A 66 6.78 7.54 -10.59
C PRO A 66 6.45 7.28 -9.11
N GLN A 67 7.38 6.69 -8.36
CA GLN A 67 7.27 6.38 -6.94
C GLN A 67 7.05 7.59 -6.03
N ILE A 68 7.39 8.81 -6.47
CA ILE A 68 7.14 10.01 -5.64
C ILE A 68 5.67 10.42 -5.64
N HIS A 69 4.85 9.81 -6.52
CA HIS A 69 3.44 10.14 -6.65
C HIS A 69 2.73 9.94 -5.32
N GLU A 70 1.80 10.84 -4.97
CA GLU A 70 1.13 10.79 -3.68
C GLU A 70 0.33 9.49 -3.47
N LEU A 71 -0.27 8.95 -4.53
CA LEU A 71 -0.94 7.64 -4.46
C LEU A 71 0.02 6.47 -4.15
N MET A 72 1.30 6.57 -4.51
CA MET A 72 2.29 5.54 -4.13
C MET A 72 2.53 5.58 -2.63
N LYS A 73 2.64 6.77 -2.02
CA LYS A 73 2.74 6.90 -0.56
C LYS A 73 1.52 6.34 0.17
N GLN A 74 0.32 6.48 -0.40
CA GLN A 74 -0.89 5.88 0.16
C GLN A 74 -0.84 4.34 0.14
N ILE A 75 -0.27 3.75 -0.92
CA ILE A 75 -0.03 2.30 -1.01
C ILE A 75 0.99 1.88 0.04
N ASP A 76 2.12 2.58 0.14
CA ASP A 76 3.18 2.28 1.13
C ASP A 76 2.63 2.36 2.57
N GLN A 77 1.83 3.39 2.86
CA GLN A 77 1.19 3.56 4.17
C GLN A 77 0.20 2.42 4.45
N TRP A 78 -0.61 2.03 3.48
CA TRP A 78 -1.53 0.90 3.61
C TRP A 78 -0.79 -0.41 3.85
N GLU A 79 0.31 -0.67 3.13
CA GLU A 79 1.15 -1.86 3.31
C GLU A 79 1.76 -1.90 4.72
N TYR A 80 2.31 -0.77 5.16
CA TYR A 80 2.91 -0.63 6.49
C TYR A 80 1.89 -0.93 7.60
N GLU A 81 0.74 -0.26 7.60
CA GLU A 81 -0.28 -0.45 8.63
C GLU A 81 -0.88 -1.86 8.59
N SER A 82 -1.08 -2.42 7.39
CA SER A 82 -1.59 -3.79 7.24
C SER A 82 -0.62 -4.81 7.83
N THR A 83 0.66 -4.69 7.51
CA THR A 83 1.72 -5.58 8.03
C THR A 83 1.84 -5.44 9.54
N LYS A 84 1.80 -4.22 10.06
CA LYS A 84 1.83 -3.94 11.51
C LYS A 84 0.68 -4.63 12.22
N LYS A 85 -0.55 -4.51 11.69
CA LYS A 85 -1.74 -5.14 12.26
C LYS A 85 -1.63 -6.66 12.29
N ILE A 86 -1.12 -7.28 11.22
CA ILE A 86 -0.88 -8.73 11.15
C ILE A 86 0.11 -9.16 12.23
N ARG A 87 1.22 -8.43 12.39
CA ARG A 87 2.24 -8.75 13.41
C ARG A 87 1.68 -8.64 14.82
N GLN A 88 0.95 -7.56 15.11
CA GLN A 88 0.32 -7.35 16.42
C GLN A 88 -0.58 -8.53 16.82
N VAL A 89 -1.49 -8.94 15.94
CA VAL A 89 -2.39 -10.08 16.24
C VAL A 89 -1.63 -11.39 16.36
N ALA A 90 -0.62 -11.63 15.51
CA ALA A 90 0.21 -12.83 15.63
C ALA A 90 0.94 -12.88 16.99
N ASP A 91 1.47 -11.74 17.45
CA ASP A 91 2.16 -11.65 18.74
C ASP A 91 1.19 -11.80 19.91
N GLU A 92 0.00 -11.21 19.85
CA GLU A 92 -1.05 -11.43 20.86
C GLU A 92 -1.44 -12.91 20.98
N VAL A 93 -1.63 -13.59 19.86
CA VAL A 93 -1.97 -15.02 19.84
C VAL A 93 -0.82 -15.86 20.38
N ARG A 94 0.42 -15.56 19.99
CA ARG A 94 1.63 -16.23 20.53
C ARG A 94 1.73 -16.05 22.05
N HIS A 95 1.51 -14.84 22.55
CA HIS A 95 1.55 -14.56 23.98
C HIS A 95 0.47 -15.32 24.75
N LYS A 96 -0.78 -15.33 24.25
CA LYS A 96 -1.86 -16.12 24.83
C LYS A 96 -1.51 -17.60 24.86
N LEU A 97 -1.08 -18.17 23.73
CA LEU A 97 -0.69 -19.57 23.63
C LEU A 97 0.45 -19.91 24.60
N SER A 98 1.47 -19.06 24.67
CA SER A 98 2.62 -19.24 25.57
C SER A 98 2.19 -19.26 27.04
N SER A 99 1.27 -18.37 27.44
CA SER A 99 0.72 -18.38 28.80
C SER A 99 0.05 -19.71 29.13
N TYR A 100 -0.77 -20.24 28.22
CA TYR A 100 -1.44 -21.52 28.42
C TYR A 100 -0.45 -22.69 28.48
N ILE A 101 0.55 -22.72 27.59
CA ILE A 101 1.60 -23.74 27.60
C ILE A 101 2.35 -23.70 28.94
N ASN A 102 2.70 -22.51 29.44
CA ASN A 102 3.40 -22.37 30.72
C ASN A 102 2.55 -22.89 31.89
N THR A 103 1.26 -22.57 31.92
CA THR A 103 0.33 -23.11 32.93
C THR A 103 0.25 -24.63 32.84
N PHE A 104 0.10 -25.17 31.64
CA PHE A 104 0.06 -26.62 31.42
C PHE A 104 1.33 -27.33 31.92
N VAL A 105 2.49 -26.83 31.52
CA VAL A 105 3.78 -27.39 31.92
C VAL A 105 3.95 -27.33 33.44
N SER A 106 3.57 -26.21 34.07
CA SER A 106 3.57 -26.06 35.53
C SER A 106 2.67 -27.10 36.22
N ASP A 107 1.46 -27.32 35.71
CA ASP A 107 0.54 -28.33 36.24
C ASP A 107 1.08 -29.76 36.11
N GLN A 108 1.76 -30.06 35.01
CA GLN A 108 2.41 -31.37 34.82
C GLN A 108 3.60 -31.56 35.77
N ASP A 109 4.41 -30.51 35.97
CA ASP A 109 5.53 -30.53 36.92
C ASP A 109 5.05 -30.78 38.36
N ILE A 110 3.97 -30.12 38.79
CA ILE A 110 3.35 -30.35 40.11
C ILE A 110 2.91 -31.82 40.25
N LYS A 111 2.22 -32.37 39.26
CA LYS A 111 1.77 -33.78 39.28
C LYS A 111 2.94 -34.75 39.33
N LEU A 112 4.03 -34.45 38.62
CA LEU A 112 5.24 -35.27 38.61
C LEU A 112 5.96 -35.22 39.95
N LYS A 113 6.08 -34.03 40.57
CA LYS A 113 6.63 -33.86 41.93
C LYS A 113 5.84 -34.66 42.96
N GLN A 114 4.52 -34.57 42.94
CA GLN A 114 3.65 -35.36 43.83
C GLN A 114 3.82 -36.87 43.64
N LEU A 115 4.00 -37.35 42.40
CA LEU A 115 4.28 -38.76 42.12
C LEU A 115 5.66 -39.18 42.66
N SER A 116 6.67 -38.33 42.45
CA SER A 116 8.03 -38.53 42.94
C SER A 116 8.08 -38.64 44.47
N GLU A 117 7.41 -37.72 45.18
CA GLU A 117 7.32 -37.73 46.64
C GLU A 117 6.71 -39.05 47.16
N LYS A 118 5.64 -39.53 46.53
CA LYS A 118 5.03 -40.82 46.88
C LYS A 118 5.98 -42.00 46.67
N ILE A 119 6.67 -42.05 45.52
CA ILE A 119 7.64 -43.12 45.23
C ILE A 119 8.79 -43.11 46.26
N ILE A 120 9.29 -41.91 46.59
CA ILE A 120 10.34 -41.74 47.60
C ILE A 120 9.86 -42.23 48.97
N GLN A 121 8.61 -41.92 49.35
CA GLN A 121 8.04 -42.34 50.62
C GLN A 121 7.91 -43.88 50.69
N TYR A 122 7.33 -44.52 49.68
CA TYR A 122 7.19 -45.98 49.61
C TYR A 122 8.55 -46.68 49.71
N ARG A 123 9.58 -46.10 49.06
CA ARG A 123 10.95 -46.61 49.16
C ARG A 123 11.55 -46.46 50.56
N LYS A 124 11.32 -45.34 51.24
CA LYS A 124 11.81 -45.09 52.61
C LYS A 124 11.16 -46.03 53.62
N ASP A 125 9.86 -46.25 53.48
CA ASP A 125 9.08 -47.09 54.37
C ASP A 125 9.26 -48.59 54.04
N ASN A 126 9.91 -48.90 52.92
CA ASN A 126 10.01 -50.24 52.33
C ASN A 126 8.62 -50.90 52.19
N ASP A 127 7.61 -50.08 51.92
CA ASP A 127 6.19 -50.42 51.87
C ASP A 127 5.73 -50.36 50.41
N PHE A 128 6.13 -51.35 49.62
CA PHE A 128 5.71 -51.47 48.24
C PHE A 128 5.52 -52.93 47.84
N ALA A 129 4.48 -53.18 47.07
CA ALA A 129 4.22 -54.44 46.40
C ALA A 129 4.09 -54.22 44.88
N GLU A 130 3.97 -55.32 44.15
CA GLU A 130 3.80 -55.27 42.69
C GLU A 130 2.65 -54.36 42.21
N PRO A 131 1.46 -54.33 42.88
CA PRO A 131 0.40 -53.41 42.51
C PRO A 131 0.79 -51.92 42.58
N ASP A 132 1.63 -51.52 43.55
CA ASP A 132 2.06 -50.13 43.71
C ASP A 132 3.00 -49.71 42.58
N ILE A 133 3.90 -50.62 42.18
CA ILE A 133 4.81 -50.42 41.06
C ILE A 133 4.01 -50.30 39.75
N GLN A 134 3.00 -51.17 39.55
CA GLN A 134 2.11 -51.07 38.40
C GLN A 134 1.34 -49.74 38.39
N PHE A 135 0.79 -49.32 39.53
CA PHE A 135 0.11 -48.03 39.68
C PHE A 135 1.02 -46.85 39.31
N PHE A 136 2.26 -46.82 39.79
CA PHE A 136 3.21 -45.75 39.45
C PHE A 136 3.56 -45.74 37.96
N ASN A 137 3.79 -46.90 37.36
CA ASN A 137 4.07 -47.03 35.93
C ASN A 137 2.90 -46.54 35.06
N GLU A 138 1.68 -46.92 35.40
CA GLU A 138 0.49 -46.44 34.71
C GLU A 138 0.33 -44.93 34.84
N LYS A 139 0.52 -44.39 36.05
CA LYS A 139 0.37 -42.96 36.30
C LYS A 139 1.44 -42.15 35.56
N LEU A 140 2.68 -42.63 35.54
CA LEU A 140 3.75 -42.03 34.76
C LEU A 140 3.46 -42.07 33.26
N LYS A 141 2.95 -43.19 32.75
CA LYS A 141 2.54 -43.32 31.34
C LYS A 141 1.46 -42.30 30.98
N ARG A 142 0.40 -42.17 31.80
CA ARG A 142 -0.68 -41.19 31.58
C ARG A 142 -0.17 -39.74 31.58
N LEU A 143 0.75 -39.39 32.49
CA LEU A 143 1.37 -38.06 32.50
C LEU A 143 2.16 -37.81 31.21
N LYS A 144 2.94 -38.80 30.75
CA LYS A 144 3.70 -38.71 29.50
C LYS A 144 2.79 -38.58 28.28
N ASP A 145 1.72 -39.36 28.22
CA ASP A 145 0.75 -39.30 27.11
C ASP A 145 0.04 -37.95 27.07
N THR A 146 -0.36 -37.41 28.23
CA THR A 146 -0.98 -36.08 28.34
C THR A 146 0.00 -34.98 27.93
N PHE A 147 1.25 -35.07 28.35
CA PHE A 147 2.29 -34.08 28.02
C PHE A 147 2.62 -34.04 26.53
N ASN A 148 2.67 -35.21 25.88
CA ASN A 148 3.00 -35.32 24.46
C ASN A 148 1.84 -34.97 23.52
N ASN A 149 0.60 -35.11 24.00
CA ASN A 149 -0.59 -34.78 23.21
C ASN A 149 -1.59 -33.94 24.02
N PRO A 150 -1.26 -32.67 24.32
CA PRO A 150 -2.19 -31.77 24.97
C PRO A 150 -3.28 -31.36 23.98
N ALA A 151 -4.48 -31.92 24.12
CA ALA A 151 -5.67 -31.51 23.35
C ALA A 151 -6.18 -30.14 23.82
N MET A 152 -5.35 -29.10 23.69
CA MET A 152 -5.58 -27.81 24.31
C MET A 152 -6.16 -26.77 23.36
N PHE A 153 -5.64 -26.67 22.13
CA PHE A 153 -6.07 -25.65 21.17
C PHE A 153 -5.96 -26.13 19.74
N ASN A 154 -6.87 -25.62 18.91
CA ASN A 154 -6.76 -25.64 17.46
C ASN A 154 -6.55 -24.20 16.98
N ILE A 155 -5.76 -24.04 15.92
CA ILE A 155 -5.70 -22.75 15.21
C ILE A 155 -6.89 -22.72 14.26
N GLU A 156 -7.76 -21.73 14.45
CA GLU A 156 -8.89 -21.44 13.58
C GLU A 156 -8.67 -20.11 12.88
N TYR A 157 -9.26 -19.96 11.69
CA TYR A 157 -9.14 -18.77 10.87
C TYR A 157 -10.52 -18.16 10.64
N ASP A 158 -10.65 -16.86 10.92
CA ASP A 158 -11.86 -16.12 10.62
C ASP A 158 -12.07 -16.00 9.10
N SER A 159 -13.33 -16.07 8.68
CA SER A 159 -13.74 -15.92 7.28
C SER A 159 -13.88 -14.46 6.83
N VAL A 160 -13.74 -13.50 7.75
CA VAL A 160 -13.92 -12.07 7.49
C VAL A 160 -12.59 -11.41 7.12
N SER A 161 -12.62 -10.47 6.19
CA SER A 161 -11.42 -9.74 5.74
C SER A 161 -10.82 -8.92 6.88
N PHE A 162 -9.70 -9.39 7.43
CA PHE A 162 -8.98 -8.73 8.52
C PHE A 162 -8.28 -7.43 8.07
N ILE A 163 -7.83 -7.40 6.81
CA ILE A 163 -7.18 -6.27 6.15
C ILE A 163 -8.08 -5.77 5.03
N ASN A 164 -8.26 -4.45 4.93
CA ASN A 164 -8.99 -3.83 3.82
C ASN A 164 -8.18 -3.96 2.53
N LYS A 165 -8.81 -4.33 1.41
CA LYS A 165 -8.12 -4.38 0.11
C LYS A 165 -7.93 -2.96 -0.43
N ILE A 166 -6.72 -2.63 -0.90
CA ILE A 166 -6.45 -1.39 -1.65
C ILE A 166 -6.77 -1.59 -3.13
N CYS A 167 -7.41 -0.60 -3.73
CA CYS A 167 -7.96 -0.67 -5.09
C CYS A 167 -7.74 0.66 -5.81
N LEU A 168 -7.27 0.61 -7.06
CA LEU A 168 -7.20 1.79 -7.93
C LEU A 168 -8.53 1.96 -8.66
N LYS A 169 -9.21 3.08 -8.42
CA LYS A 169 -10.42 3.46 -9.15
C LYS A 169 -10.05 4.52 -10.19
N MET A 170 -10.37 4.25 -11.44
CA MET A 170 -10.28 5.23 -12.52
C MET A 170 -11.70 5.67 -12.88
N GLU A 171 -11.92 6.97 -13.12
CA GLU A 171 -13.21 7.44 -13.61
C GLU A 171 -13.58 6.69 -14.91
N GLY A 172 -14.75 6.06 -14.91
CA GLY A 172 -15.28 5.31 -16.06
C GLY A 172 -14.75 3.88 -16.27
N LYS A 173 -13.84 3.35 -15.43
CA LYS A 173 -13.38 1.95 -15.50
C LYS A 173 -13.25 1.31 -14.11
N ILE A 174 -13.88 0.15 -13.94
CA ILE A 174 -13.83 -0.61 -12.69
C ILE A 174 -12.45 -1.25 -12.50
N CYS A 175 -11.98 -1.18 -11.26
CA CYS A 175 -10.71 -1.63 -10.71
C CYS A 175 -10.20 -2.97 -11.27
N LEU A 176 -8.92 -3.04 -11.62
CA LEU A 176 -8.18 -4.30 -11.59
C LEU A 176 -8.02 -4.67 -10.11
N ILE A 177 -8.88 -5.54 -9.60
CA ILE A 177 -8.62 -6.22 -8.33
C ILE A 177 -7.43 -7.13 -8.61
N LEU A 178 -6.25 -6.77 -8.10
CA LEU A 178 -5.16 -7.73 -8.00
C LEU A 178 -5.58 -8.72 -6.92
N GLU A 179 -6.20 -9.83 -7.34
CA GLU A 179 -6.61 -10.89 -6.43
C GLU A 179 -5.38 -11.43 -5.69
N PHE A 180 -5.30 -11.08 -4.41
CA PHE A 180 -4.32 -11.62 -3.47
C PHE A 180 -4.59 -13.09 -3.10
N GLU A 181 -5.51 -13.77 -3.79
CA GLU A 181 -5.96 -15.14 -3.45
C GLU A 181 -4.96 -16.23 -3.86
N ARG A 182 -3.83 -15.90 -4.50
CA ARG A 182 -2.88 -16.90 -5.00
C ARG A 182 -1.81 -17.38 -4.02
N LEU A 183 -1.77 -16.93 -2.77
CA LEU A 183 -0.73 -17.38 -1.82
C LEU A 183 -1.23 -18.24 -0.64
N PHE A 184 -2.54 -18.40 -0.45
CA PHE A 184 -3.07 -19.22 0.67
C PHE A 184 -4.08 -20.30 0.28
N SER A 185 -4.37 -20.50 -1.01
CA SER A 185 -5.24 -21.60 -1.47
C SER A 185 -4.57 -22.41 -2.57
N LEU A 186 -3.76 -23.37 -2.16
CA LEU A 186 -3.39 -24.51 -3.00
C LEU A 186 -4.55 -25.52 -3.01
N HIS A 187 -5.81 -25.09 -3.20
CA HIS A 187 -6.92 -26.01 -3.46
C HIS A 187 -8.20 -25.48 -4.14
N PHE A 188 -8.29 -24.22 -4.60
CA PHE A 188 -9.47 -23.77 -5.36
C PHE A 188 -9.17 -23.52 -6.85
N TYR A 189 -9.03 -24.63 -7.58
CA TYR A 189 -9.21 -24.66 -9.02
C TYR A 189 -10.72 -24.53 -9.33
N ARG A 190 -11.20 -23.34 -9.72
CA ARG A 190 -12.17 -23.13 -10.83
C ARG A 190 -12.78 -21.72 -10.85
N MET A 191 -12.64 -21.13 -12.03
CA MET A 191 -13.57 -20.21 -12.69
C MET A 191 -13.80 -18.82 -12.08
N VAL A 192 -13.05 -17.84 -12.60
CA VAL A 192 -13.68 -16.64 -13.17
C VAL A 192 -13.06 -16.37 -14.54
N LYS A 193 -13.79 -16.75 -15.60
CA LYS A 193 -13.60 -16.19 -16.94
C LYS A 193 -14.12 -14.75 -16.88
N ILE A 194 -13.22 -13.76 -16.91
CA ILE A 194 -13.61 -12.41 -17.31
C ILE A 194 -13.13 -12.23 -18.76
N ASN A 195 -14.10 -12.18 -19.67
CA ASN A 195 -13.90 -11.73 -21.04
C ASN A 195 -13.36 -10.29 -21.00
N CYS A 196 -12.06 -10.14 -21.19
CA CYS A 196 -11.46 -8.86 -21.51
C CYS A 196 -10.93 -8.95 -22.94
N SER A 197 -11.81 -8.68 -23.90
CA SER A 197 -11.39 -8.33 -25.25
C SER A 197 -10.66 -7.00 -25.15
N ILE A 198 -9.39 -6.99 -25.54
CA ILE A 198 -8.52 -5.81 -25.72
C ILE A 198 -7.90 -5.30 -24.41
N ILE A 199 -6.71 -5.81 -24.08
CA ILE A 199 -5.47 -5.05 -23.83
C ILE A 199 -4.31 -6.07 -23.83
N HIS A 200 -3.47 -5.98 -24.86
CA HIS A 200 -2.20 -6.70 -24.95
C HIS A 200 -1.14 -5.78 -24.31
N ILE A 201 -0.69 -6.07 -23.10
CA ILE A 201 0.54 -5.50 -22.54
C ILE A 201 1.44 -6.66 -22.17
N ALA A 202 2.56 -6.75 -22.88
CA ALA A 202 3.59 -7.74 -22.70
C ALA A 202 4.22 -7.62 -21.30
N LEU A 203 4.07 -8.67 -20.48
CA LEU A 203 4.98 -8.94 -19.37
C LEU A 203 6.20 -9.64 -19.95
N HIS A 204 7.32 -8.93 -20.00
CA HIS A 204 8.64 -9.52 -20.22
C HIS A 204 8.99 -10.41 -19.01
N HIS A 205 8.75 -11.72 -19.14
CA HIS A 205 9.61 -12.71 -18.50
C HIS A 205 10.45 -13.38 -19.58
N ARG A 206 11.77 -13.37 -19.36
CA ARG A 206 12.76 -14.10 -20.16
C ARG A 206 12.28 -15.52 -20.42
N THR A 207 12.07 -15.87 -21.68
CA THR A 207 12.69 -17.02 -22.35
C THR A 207 12.33 -17.01 -23.85
N SER A 208 13.38 -16.86 -24.67
CA SER A 208 13.57 -17.29 -26.05
C SER A 208 12.34 -17.61 -26.92
N TYR A 209 12.10 -16.79 -27.95
CA TYR A 209 12.09 -17.17 -29.39
C TYR A 209 11.67 -15.93 -30.21
N VAL A 210 12.63 -15.32 -30.90
CA VAL A 210 12.39 -14.22 -31.84
C VAL A 210 12.07 -14.83 -33.21
N LYS A 211 10.87 -14.56 -33.73
CA LYS A 211 10.59 -14.59 -35.17
C LYS A 211 9.84 -13.32 -35.54
N GLU A 212 10.48 -12.52 -36.38
CA GLU A 212 9.93 -11.37 -37.07
C GLU A 212 8.73 -11.78 -37.94
N CYS A 213 7.71 -10.93 -37.99
CA CYS A 213 6.89 -10.74 -39.18
C CYS A 213 6.47 -9.26 -39.27
N CYS A 214 7.19 -8.52 -40.11
CA CYS A 214 6.60 -7.41 -40.87
C CYS A 214 5.47 -7.97 -41.74
N SER A 215 4.33 -7.30 -41.81
CA SER A 215 3.50 -7.25 -43.03
C SER A 215 2.66 -5.98 -43.00
N GLN A 216 2.85 -5.19 -44.06
CA GLN A 216 2.19 -3.92 -44.37
C GLN A 216 0.72 -4.12 -44.81
N VAL A 217 0.08 -2.96 -45.09
CA VAL A 217 -0.97 -2.70 -46.11
C VAL A 217 -2.43 -2.81 -45.62
N PRO A 218 -3.39 -2.00 -46.12
CA PRO A 218 -3.31 -0.79 -46.96
C PRO A 218 -3.63 0.52 -46.24
#